data_AF-A0AAE0DW59-F1
#
_entry.id   AF-A0AAE0DW59-F1
#
_cell.length_a   1.000
_cell.length_b   1.000
_cell.length_c   1.000
_cell.angle_alpha   90.00
_cell.angle_beta   90.00
_cell.angle_gamma   90.00
#
_symmetry.space_group_name_H-M   'P 1'
#
loop_
_entity.id
_entity.type
_entity.pdbx_description
1 polymer ?
#
loop_
_entity_poly.entity_id
_entity_poly.type
_entity_poly.pdbx_seq_one_letter_code
_entity_poly.pdbx_strand_id
1 'polypeptide(L)'
;MAGHYETANRAILESQASGAPNVHVEKAKLLWSTKRSDGANAELQQCLLNMPVDVVGSATISSISSLSLVPLKLPPILCYTQALNEERDIARTLLYSRVRELQPTWEKGYLYMAKYCDEVLVDARKHQEDNSELRSRVMQSTSAIVASSNSNTEKRWCNLPDVLSFYAKGLHRGHKNLFHALPRLLTLWFDFGSLYQRRGHFPNKDLKNINGEVMNIIRGCLKDFPIYQWLTVLPQLVSRICHQNEEIVNSVLCQYPQQGLWIMAAVSKSTVPSRREAAAEIIQAARKWFSQGQPKSRTINISTEFSALKRMMPLGIIMPTQQSLTVRLPMYVANLPESLSSNIFSASYLPTISGIVDEAEILSSLQRPKKVVLLGNDGIEHPLLCKPKDDL
;
A
#
# COMPACT_ATOMS: atom_id res chain seq x y z
N MET A 1 17.58 -7.45 -16.92
CA MET A 1 18.84 -7.27 -17.67
C MET A 1 19.07 -8.52 -18.49
N ALA A 2 19.38 -8.39 -19.77
CA ALA A 2 19.39 -9.46 -20.77
C ALA A 2 20.58 -10.45 -20.67
N GLY A 3 21.14 -10.69 -19.48
CA GLY A 3 22.19 -11.71 -19.26
C GLY A 3 23.57 -11.47 -19.90
N HIS A 4 23.74 -10.44 -20.73
CA HIS A 4 25.01 -10.13 -21.41
C HIS A 4 25.95 -9.27 -20.56
N TYR A 5 26.50 -9.85 -19.48
CA TYR A 5 27.34 -9.13 -18.51
C TYR A 5 28.73 -8.74 -19.05
N GLU A 6 29.31 -9.53 -19.95
CA GLU A 6 30.63 -9.25 -20.53
C GLU A 6 30.59 -8.04 -21.48
N THR A 7 29.56 -7.96 -22.31
CA THR A 7 29.30 -6.81 -23.18
C THR A 7 29.06 -5.55 -22.37
N ALA A 8 28.29 -5.66 -21.27
CA ALA A 8 28.06 -4.54 -20.36
C ALA A 8 29.36 -4.06 -19.68
N ASN A 9 30.22 -4.98 -19.24
CA ASN A 9 31.52 -4.64 -18.67
C ASN A 9 32.42 -3.91 -19.68
N ARG A 10 32.49 -4.40 -20.93
CA ARG A 10 33.28 -3.75 -21.99
C ARG A 10 32.78 -2.33 -22.27
N ALA A 11 31.46 -2.14 -22.39
CA ALA A 11 30.86 -0.84 -22.61
C ALA A 11 31.13 0.13 -21.44
N ILE A 12 31.13 -0.35 -20.19
CA ILE A 12 31.49 0.48 -19.02
C ILE A 12 32.94 0.91 -19.07
N LEU A 13 33.87 0.03 -19.44
CA LEU A 13 35.30 0.36 -19.55
C LEU A 13 35.56 1.41 -20.65
N GLU A 14 34.91 1.26 -21.82
CA GLU A 14 34.98 2.23 -22.90
C GLU A 14 34.39 3.59 -22.47
N SER A 15 33.25 3.55 -21.77
CA SER A 15 32.59 4.75 -21.24
C SER A 15 33.44 5.47 -20.19
N GLN A 16 34.13 4.71 -19.32
CA GLN A 16 35.09 5.23 -18.34
C GLN A 16 36.30 5.88 -19.03
N ALA A 17 36.82 5.26 -20.09
CA ALA A 17 37.90 5.82 -20.90
C ALA A 17 37.48 7.13 -21.60
N SER A 18 36.21 7.25 -21.98
CA SER A 18 35.66 8.47 -22.58
C SER A 18 35.28 9.57 -21.58
N GLY A 19 35.38 9.29 -20.27
CA GLY A 19 35.01 10.24 -19.21
C GLY A 19 33.51 10.55 -19.13
N ALA A 20 32.66 9.64 -19.58
CA ALA A 20 31.22 9.86 -19.61
C ALA A 20 30.63 10.05 -18.19
N PRO A 21 29.58 10.88 -18.04
CA PRO A 21 28.89 11.04 -16.77
C PRO A 21 28.15 9.75 -16.37
N ASN A 22 27.98 9.52 -15.07
CA ASN A 22 27.23 8.39 -14.47
C ASN A 22 27.82 6.98 -14.67
N VAL A 23 29.06 6.86 -15.16
CA VAL A 23 29.75 5.55 -15.32
C VAL A 23 29.78 4.75 -14.02
N HIS A 24 30.06 5.40 -12.89
CA HIS A 24 30.09 4.76 -11.57
C HIS A 24 28.73 4.16 -11.17
N VAL A 25 27.62 4.79 -11.57
CA VAL A 25 26.25 4.31 -11.29
C VAL A 25 25.94 3.06 -12.11
N GLU A 26 26.28 3.05 -13.41
CA GLU A 26 26.08 1.87 -14.26
C GLU A 26 26.99 0.71 -13.86
N LYS A 27 28.23 0.99 -13.45
CA LYS A 27 29.15 0.01 -12.87
C LYS A 27 28.60 -0.60 -11.59
N ALA A 28 28.06 0.21 -10.68
CA ALA A 28 27.43 -0.29 -9.45
C ALA A 28 26.20 -1.16 -9.74
N LYS A 29 25.34 -0.77 -10.69
CA LYS A 29 24.19 -1.60 -11.13
C LYS A 29 24.63 -2.95 -11.68
N LEU A 30 25.70 -2.97 -12.48
CA LEU A 30 26.25 -4.20 -13.02
C LEU A 30 26.77 -5.10 -11.90
N LEU A 31 27.58 -4.56 -10.97
CA LEU A 31 28.07 -5.30 -9.81
C LEU A 31 26.93 -5.87 -8.96
N TRP A 32 25.87 -5.08 -8.72
CA TRP A 32 24.67 -5.52 -8.00
C TRP A 32 23.97 -6.68 -8.72
N SER A 33 23.81 -6.60 -10.04
CA SER A 33 23.20 -7.66 -10.84
C SER A 33 24.00 -8.96 -10.87
N THR A 34 25.33 -8.88 -10.68
CA THR A 34 26.25 -10.03 -10.58
C THR A 34 26.42 -10.58 -9.16
N LYS A 35 25.56 -10.16 -8.21
CA LYS A 35 25.60 -10.53 -6.78
C LYS A 35 26.88 -10.07 -6.04
N ARG A 36 27.59 -9.07 -6.55
CA ARG A 36 28.74 -8.44 -5.89
C ARG A 36 28.29 -7.15 -5.19
N SER A 37 27.43 -7.28 -4.19
CA SER A 37 26.81 -6.13 -3.48
C SER A 37 27.84 -5.25 -2.78
N ASP A 38 28.88 -5.84 -2.18
CA ASP A 38 29.88 -5.08 -1.43
C ASP A 38 30.72 -4.19 -2.35
N GLY A 39 31.09 -4.71 -3.52
CA GLY A 39 31.77 -3.94 -4.56
C GLY A 39 30.88 -2.83 -5.13
N ALA A 40 29.59 -3.09 -5.31
CA ALA A 40 28.64 -2.07 -5.76
C ALA A 40 28.50 -0.94 -4.72
N ASN A 41 28.41 -1.29 -3.44
CA ASN A 41 28.31 -0.33 -2.33
C ASN A 41 29.58 0.53 -2.21
N ALA A 42 30.76 -0.10 -2.27
CA ALA A 42 32.04 0.62 -2.22
C ALA A 42 32.17 1.61 -3.40
N GLU A 43 31.82 1.19 -4.62
CA GLU A 43 31.85 2.08 -5.79
C GLU A 43 30.92 3.29 -5.62
N LEU A 44 29.71 3.09 -5.09
CA LEU A 44 28.77 4.18 -4.83
C LEU A 44 29.23 5.10 -3.69
N GLN A 45 29.79 4.54 -2.62
CA GLN A 45 30.35 5.32 -1.51
C GLN A 45 31.52 6.20 -1.98
N GLN A 46 32.43 5.65 -2.77
CA GLN A 46 33.54 6.40 -3.35
C GLN A 46 33.02 7.50 -4.30
N CYS A 47 32.01 7.19 -5.11
CA CYS A 47 31.37 8.20 -5.95
C CYS A 47 30.75 9.35 -5.12
N LEU A 48 30.15 9.06 -3.95
CA LEU A 48 29.58 10.08 -3.07
C LEU A 48 30.67 10.93 -2.37
N LEU A 49 31.80 10.33 -1.99
CA LEU A 49 32.92 11.06 -1.38
C LEU A 49 33.64 12.00 -2.36
N ASN A 50 33.66 11.64 -3.64
CA ASN A 50 34.28 12.45 -4.70
C ASN A 50 33.36 13.58 -5.22
N MET A 51 32.09 13.64 -4.79
CA MET A 51 31.17 14.70 -5.17
C MET A 51 31.44 15.98 -4.38
N PRO A 52 31.15 17.17 -4.95
CA PRO A 52 31.36 18.44 -4.26
C PRO A 52 30.59 18.51 -2.93
N VAL A 53 31.22 19.11 -1.92
CA VAL A 53 30.63 19.30 -0.58
C VAL A 53 29.30 20.06 -0.65
N ASP A 54 29.18 21.00 -1.60
CA ASP A 54 27.96 21.76 -1.84
C ASP A 54 26.79 20.89 -2.30
N VAL A 55 27.04 19.72 -2.89
CA VAL A 55 26.01 18.82 -3.40
C VAL A 55 25.62 17.79 -2.33
N VAL A 56 26.58 17.22 -1.60
CA VAL A 56 26.31 16.12 -0.64
C VAL A 56 26.10 16.62 0.79
N GLY A 57 26.68 17.76 1.15
CA GLY A 57 26.69 18.32 2.49
C GLY A 57 27.83 17.76 3.36
N SER A 58 28.45 18.62 4.16
CA SER A 58 29.61 18.27 5.01
C SER A 58 29.30 17.20 6.05
N ALA A 59 28.12 17.24 6.67
CA ALA A 59 27.68 16.25 7.68
C ALA A 59 27.52 14.84 7.07
N THR A 60 27.01 14.76 5.85
CA THR A 60 26.83 13.50 5.12
C THR A 60 28.18 12.91 4.72
N ILE A 61 29.10 13.73 4.20
CA ILE A 61 30.46 13.28 3.83
C ILE A 61 31.21 12.77 5.07
N SER A 62 31.10 13.46 6.19
CA SER A 62 31.68 13.01 7.47
C SER A 62 31.13 11.64 7.90
N SER A 63 29.82 11.46 7.82
CA SER A 63 29.14 10.20 8.19
C SER A 63 29.48 9.05 7.22
N ILE A 64 29.67 9.32 5.92
CA ILE A 64 30.09 8.29 4.97
C ILE A 64 31.57 7.94 5.16
N SER A 65 32.40 8.93 5.47
CA SER A 65 33.83 8.72 5.72
C SER A 65 34.07 7.86 6.96
N SER A 66 33.31 8.08 8.05
CA SER A 66 33.38 7.24 9.25
C SER A 66 33.03 5.78 8.95
N LEU A 67 32.03 5.54 8.11
CA LEU A 67 31.63 4.20 7.67
C LEU A 67 32.66 3.53 6.75
N SER A 68 33.40 4.30 5.94
CA SER A 68 34.43 3.79 5.02
C SER A 68 35.74 3.46 5.73
N LEU A 69 36.01 4.03 6.90
CA LEU A 69 37.24 3.82 7.68
C LEU A 69 37.24 2.52 8.49
N VAL A 70 36.17 1.70 8.41
CA VAL A 70 36.08 0.43 9.12
C VAL A 70 36.39 -0.76 8.20
N PRO A 71 37.67 -1.14 8.08
CA PRO A 71 38.01 -2.54 7.88
C PRO A 71 39.11 -2.96 8.87
N LEU A 72 38.75 -3.20 10.13
CA LEU A 72 39.64 -3.92 11.06
C LEU A 72 38.85 -5.05 11.70
N LYS A 73 39.22 -6.28 11.30
CA LYS A 73 38.85 -7.55 11.92
C LYS A 73 38.98 -7.45 13.44
N LEU A 74 37.87 -7.27 14.15
CA LEU A 74 37.78 -7.45 15.60
C LEU A 74 36.54 -8.31 15.93
N PRO A 75 36.58 -9.07 17.04
CA PRO A 75 35.59 -10.10 17.32
C PRO A 75 34.18 -9.52 17.53
N PRO A 76 33.12 -10.28 17.18
CA PRO A 76 31.75 -9.78 17.20
C PRO A 76 31.26 -9.67 18.65
N ILE A 77 31.33 -8.46 19.20
CA ILE A 77 30.58 -8.09 20.40
C ILE A 77 29.25 -7.51 19.93
N LEU A 78 28.13 -8.03 20.45
CA LEU A 78 26.76 -7.68 20.08
C LEU A 78 26.44 -6.16 20.19
N CYS A 79 27.22 -5.42 20.99
CA CYS A 79 27.16 -3.96 21.13
C CYS A 79 27.78 -3.21 19.93
N TYR A 80 28.83 -3.76 19.30
CA TYR A 80 29.50 -3.15 18.14
C TYR A 80 28.60 -3.14 16.90
N THR A 81 27.82 -4.21 16.71
CA THR A 81 26.85 -4.28 15.61
C THR A 81 25.73 -3.26 15.75
N GLN A 82 25.34 -2.90 16.97
CA GLN A 82 24.29 -1.90 17.22
C GLN A 82 24.78 -0.49 16.92
N ALA A 83 25.94 -0.09 17.47
CA ALA A 83 26.53 1.23 17.20
C ALA A 83 26.82 1.45 15.71
N LEU A 84 27.30 0.41 15.01
CA LEU A 84 27.60 0.48 13.59
C LEU A 84 26.34 0.53 12.72
N ASN A 85 25.23 -0.06 13.17
CA ASN A 85 23.93 0.08 12.51
C ASN A 85 23.34 1.49 12.73
N GLU A 86 23.47 2.05 13.94
CA GLU A 86 23.04 3.42 14.24
C GLU A 86 23.79 4.46 13.38
N GLU A 87 25.11 4.32 13.21
CA GLU A 87 25.88 5.20 12.32
C GLU A 87 25.45 5.10 10.85
N ARG A 88 25.16 3.87 10.38
CA ARG A 88 24.61 3.64 9.02
C ARG A 88 23.25 4.29 8.87
N ASP A 89 22.43 4.27 9.92
CA ASP A 89 21.08 4.80 9.88
C ASP A 89 21.05 6.33 9.85
N ILE A 90 21.98 6.96 10.58
CA ILE A 90 22.22 8.41 10.51
C ILE A 90 22.67 8.82 9.12
N ALA A 91 23.67 8.13 8.56
CA ALA A 91 24.18 8.42 7.21
C ALA A 91 23.09 8.29 6.14
N ARG A 92 22.25 7.25 6.21
CA ARG A 92 21.12 7.05 5.29
C ARG A 92 20.08 8.16 5.43
N THR A 93 19.73 8.53 6.66
CA THR A 93 18.74 9.60 6.91
C THR A 93 19.21 10.93 6.33
N LEU A 94 20.49 11.27 6.51
CA LEU A 94 21.12 12.48 5.94
C LEU A 94 21.16 12.45 4.39
N LEU A 95 21.45 11.28 3.80
CA LEU A 95 21.43 11.13 2.35
C LEU A 95 20.02 11.32 1.79
N TYR A 96 19.00 10.72 2.41
CA TYR A 96 17.62 10.86 1.96
C TYR A 96 17.07 12.28 2.17
N SER A 97 17.44 12.96 3.25
CA SER A 97 17.07 14.37 3.44
C SER A 97 17.71 15.25 2.36
N ARG A 98 18.98 14.99 2.01
CA ARG A 98 19.67 15.74 0.96
C ARG A 98 19.06 15.52 -0.42
N VAL A 99 18.72 14.28 -0.77
CA VAL A 99 18.02 13.95 -2.02
C VAL A 99 16.71 14.73 -2.16
N ARG A 100 15.98 14.90 -1.05
CA ARG A 100 14.72 15.66 -1.02
C ARG A 100 14.92 17.15 -1.28
N GLU A 101 16.01 17.73 -0.78
CA GLU A 101 16.35 19.13 -1.03
C GLU A 101 16.73 19.35 -2.50
N LEU A 102 17.48 18.42 -3.08
CA LEU A 102 17.93 18.50 -4.47
C LEU A 102 16.81 18.20 -5.48
N GLN A 103 15.89 17.27 -5.16
CA GLN A 103 14.79 16.88 -6.05
C GLN A 103 13.45 16.74 -5.30
N PRO A 104 12.77 17.85 -4.97
CA PRO A 104 11.53 17.84 -4.19
C PRO A 104 10.31 17.27 -4.93
N THR A 105 10.40 17.12 -6.25
CA THR A 105 9.33 16.54 -7.09
C THR A 105 9.54 15.06 -7.38
N TRP A 106 10.66 14.46 -6.94
CA TRP A 106 11.00 13.08 -7.28
C TRP A 106 10.27 12.06 -6.40
N GLU A 107 9.19 11.47 -6.93
CA GLU A 107 8.35 10.46 -6.26
C GLU A 107 9.18 9.33 -5.61
N LYS A 108 10.14 8.76 -6.34
CA LYS A 108 10.93 7.62 -5.86
C LYS A 108 11.78 7.95 -4.63
N GLY A 109 12.25 9.19 -4.50
CA GLY A 109 13.03 9.62 -3.34
C GLY A 109 12.23 9.49 -2.04
N TYR A 110 10.98 9.98 -2.05
CA TYR A 110 10.07 9.85 -0.89
C TYR A 110 9.72 8.40 -0.60
N LEU A 111 9.49 7.58 -1.63
CA LEU A 111 9.13 6.18 -1.45
C LEU A 111 10.29 5.32 -0.92
N TYR A 112 11.53 5.57 -1.36
CA TYR A 112 12.68 4.86 -0.80
C TYR A 112 12.93 5.24 0.65
N MET A 113 12.75 6.52 1.00
CA MET A 113 12.81 6.95 2.40
C MET A 113 11.71 6.29 3.24
N ALA A 114 10.47 6.27 2.72
CA ALA A 114 9.36 5.61 3.40
C ALA A 114 9.62 4.12 3.64
N LYS A 115 10.13 3.40 2.64
CA LYS A 115 10.52 1.98 2.76
C LYS A 115 11.61 1.77 3.80
N TYR A 116 12.62 2.62 3.78
CA TYR A 116 13.71 2.55 4.76
C TYR A 116 13.19 2.79 6.19
N CYS A 117 12.40 3.84 6.42
CA CYS A 117 11.81 4.08 7.74
C CYS A 117 10.84 2.96 8.17
N ASP A 118 10.11 2.36 7.24
CA ASP A 118 9.25 1.19 7.48
C ASP A 118 10.08 -0.04 7.87
N GLU A 119 11.22 -0.30 7.22
CA GLU A 119 12.16 -1.34 7.60
C GLU A 119 12.71 -1.13 9.02
N VAL A 120 13.15 0.09 9.34
CA VAL A 120 13.61 0.46 10.69
C VAL A 120 12.50 0.29 11.74
N LEU A 121 11.26 0.67 11.40
CA LEU A 121 10.09 0.48 12.27
C LEU A 121 9.82 -1.02 12.52
N VAL A 122 9.90 -1.85 11.49
CA VAL A 122 9.70 -3.30 11.58
C VAL A 122 10.81 -3.96 12.39
N ASP A 123 12.06 -3.55 12.18
CA ASP A 123 13.23 -4.07 12.90
C ASP A 123 13.16 -3.72 14.40
N ALA A 124 12.86 -2.45 14.72
CA ALA A 124 12.66 -1.99 16.10
C ALA A 124 11.54 -2.77 16.82
N ARG A 125 10.50 -3.19 16.09
CA ARG A 125 9.44 -4.05 16.63
C ARG A 125 9.94 -5.46 16.92
N LYS A 126 10.65 -6.10 15.99
CA LYS A 126 11.19 -7.47 16.16
C LYS A 126 12.14 -7.56 17.34
N HIS A 127 13.10 -6.64 17.42
CA HIS A 127 14.05 -6.60 18.54
C HIS A 127 13.37 -6.47 19.92
N GLN A 128 12.18 -5.88 19.98
CA GLN A 128 11.44 -5.79 21.23
C GLN A 128 10.53 -6.99 21.51
N GLU A 129 10.11 -7.74 20.48
CA GLU A 129 9.41 -9.02 20.64
C GLU A 129 10.38 -10.08 21.17
N ASP A 130 11.58 -10.17 20.59
CA ASP A 130 12.64 -11.10 21.04
C ASP A 130 13.06 -10.82 22.50
N ASN A 131 13.19 -9.55 22.88
CA ASN A 131 13.47 -9.16 24.26
C ASN A 131 12.30 -9.51 25.22
N SER A 132 11.06 -9.48 24.74
CA SER A 132 9.88 -9.86 25.54
C SER A 132 9.81 -11.38 25.75
N GLU A 133 10.11 -12.18 24.73
CA GLU A 133 10.16 -13.65 24.83
C GLU A 133 11.34 -14.14 25.68
N LEU A 134 12.51 -13.50 25.55
CA LEU A 134 13.66 -13.82 26.38
C LEU A 134 13.37 -13.53 27.86
N ARG A 135 12.66 -12.43 28.14
CA ARG A 135 12.22 -12.07 29.49
C ARG A 135 11.13 -13.00 30.01
N SER A 136 10.23 -13.52 29.16
CA SER A 136 9.22 -14.50 29.57
C SER A 136 9.84 -15.87 29.88
N ARG A 137 10.92 -16.27 29.21
CA ARG A 137 11.69 -17.48 29.54
C ARG A 137 12.48 -17.35 30.84
N VAL A 138 13.05 -16.18 31.13
CA VAL A 138 13.78 -15.93 32.38
C VAL A 138 12.83 -15.75 33.58
N MET A 139 11.61 -15.23 33.37
CA MET A 139 10.59 -15.08 34.44
C MET A 139 9.93 -16.39 34.88
N GLN A 140 10.17 -17.53 34.24
CA GLN A 140 9.74 -18.84 34.77
C GLN A 140 10.55 -19.27 36.01
N SER A 141 11.60 -18.54 36.42
CA SER A 141 12.46 -18.92 37.54
C SER A 141 12.50 -17.95 38.72
N THR A 142 11.77 -16.84 38.71
CA THR A 142 11.63 -15.99 39.91
C THR A 142 10.33 -15.17 39.85
N SER A 143 9.39 -15.51 40.72
CA SER A 143 8.15 -14.78 40.91
C SER A 143 8.39 -13.48 41.69
N ALA A 144 7.64 -12.44 41.30
CA ALA A 144 7.44 -11.15 41.96
C ALA A 144 8.53 -10.08 41.76
N ILE A 145 8.33 -9.22 40.76
CA ILE A 145 8.38 -7.74 40.88
C ILE A 145 7.34 -7.16 39.90
N VAL A 146 6.63 -6.15 40.38
CA VAL A 146 5.53 -5.41 39.74
C VAL A 146 5.91 -4.90 38.35
N ALA A 147 5.02 -5.13 37.38
CA ALA A 147 5.21 -4.84 35.97
C ALA A 147 5.32 -3.33 35.67
N SER A 148 6.53 -2.85 35.38
CA SER A 148 6.76 -1.59 34.65
C SER A 148 6.86 -1.85 33.14
N SER A 149 5.76 -2.28 32.53
CA SER A 149 5.70 -2.65 31.10
C SER A 149 5.52 -1.47 30.13
N ASN A 150 5.52 -0.23 30.62
CA ASN A 150 4.93 0.90 29.89
C ASN A 150 5.89 1.62 28.91
N SER A 151 7.21 1.71 29.18
CA SER A 151 8.10 2.55 28.37
C SER A 151 8.50 1.96 27.01
N ASN A 152 8.54 0.64 26.85
CA ASN A 152 9.11 0.02 25.65
C ASN A 152 8.14 -0.04 24.47
N THR A 153 6.84 -0.22 24.73
CA THR A 153 5.85 -0.29 23.64
C THR A 153 5.55 1.05 22.98
N GLU A 154 5.90 2.16 23.65
CA GLU A 154 5.64 3.53 23.22
C GLU A 154 6.68 4.00 22.20
N LYS A 155 7.92 3.54 22.32
CA LYS A 155 8.97 3.70 21.29
C LYS A 155 8.70 2.89 20.00
N ARG A 156 7.73 1.96 19.99
CA ARG A 156 7.45 1.11 18.81
C ARG A 156 6.82 1.86 17.63
N TRP A 157 6.12 2.96 17.92
CA TRP A 157 5.29 3.66 16.94
C TRP A 157 5.60 5.15 16.85
N CYS A 158 6.63 5.64 17.54
CA CYS A 158 7.02 7.05 17.50
C CYS A 158 7.38 7.53 16.09
N ASN A 159 7.97 6.65 15.27
CA ASN A 159 8.37 6.96 13.90
C ASN A 159 7.24 6.71 12.88
N LEU A 160 6.07 6.21 13.32
CA LEU A 160 4.96 5.89 12.42
C LEU A 160 4.44 7.12 11.66
N PRO A 161 4.20 8.29 12.31
CA PRO A 161 3.73 9.47 11.60
C PRO A 161 4.69 9.88 10.47
N ASP A 162 6.00 9.78 10.69
CA ASP A 162 7.01 10.08 9.68
C ASP A 162 6.94 9.13 8.49
N VAL A 163 6.84 7.81 8.75
CA VAL A 163 6.69 6.78 7.71
C VAL A 163 5.45 7.06 6.85
N LEU A 164 4.31 7.32 7.48
CA LEU A 164 3.05 7.62 6.77
C LEU A 164 3.16 8.94 5.99
N SER A 165 3.80 9.96 6.56
CA SER A 165 4.05 11.25 5.91
C SER A 165 4.89 11.08 4.64
N PHE A 166 5.91 10.22 4.66
CA PHE A 166 6.73 9.96 3.46
C PHE A 166 5.97 9.20 2.39
N TYR A 167 5.22 8.15 2.74
CA TYR A 167 4.37 7.45 1.78
C TYR A 167 3.31 8.39 1.18
N ALA A 168 2.66 9.19 2.02
CA ALA A 168 1.69 10.19 1.58
C ALA A 168 2.32 11.18 0.59
N LYS A 169 3.45 11.81 0.96
CA LYS A 169 4.15 12.77 0.08
C LYS A 169 4.59 12.14 -1.24
N GLY A 170 5.05 10.89 -1.24
CA GLY A 170 5.36 10.15 -2.46
C GLY A 170 4.13 10.03 -3.38
N LEU A 171 3.01 9.58 -2.83
CA LEU A 171 1.75 9.41 -3.55
C LEU A 171 1.17 10.73 -4.09
N HIS A 172 1.41 11.87 -3.42
CA HIS A 172 1.04 13.20 -3.94
C HIS A 172 1.83 13.60 -5.19
N ARG A 173 3.06 13.10 -5.36
CA ARG A 173 3.96 13.50 -6.45
C ARG A 173 3.83 12.60 -7.68
N GLY A 174 3.36 11.37 -7.50
CA GLY A 174 3.10 10.46 -8.61
C GLY A 174 2.37 9.18 -8.20
N HIS A 175 1.81 8.52 -9.21
CA HIS A 175 1.01 7.30 -9.05
C HIS A 175 1.75 6.03 -9.47
N LYS A 176 3.02 6.09 -9.90
CA LYS A 176 3.72 4.93 -10.49
C LYS A 176 3.80 3.75 -9.53
N ASN A 177 3.87 4.04 -8.24
CA ASN A 177 3.92 3.03 -7.18
C ASN A 177 2.62 2.97 -6.36
N LEU A 178 1.50 3.51 -6.86
CA LEU A 178 0.23 3.57 -6.11
C LEU A 178 -0.16 2.20 -5.54
N PHE A 179 -0.12 1.17 -6.38
CA PHE A 179 -0.49 -0.21 -6.02
C PHE A 179 0.44 -0.86 -4.99
N HIS A 180 1.58 -0.26 -4.67
CA HIS A 180 2.48 -0.73 -3.62
C HIS A 180 2.42 0.16 -2.38
N ALA A 181 2.49 1.47 -2.58
CA ALA A 181 2.62 2.45 -1.50
C ALA A 181 1.31 2.67 -0.74
N LEU A 182 0.18 2.82 -1.44
CA LEU A 182 -1.11 3.10 -0.80
C LEU A 182 -1.62 1.90 0.04
N PRO A 183 -1.58 0.64 -0.45
CA PRO A 183 -1.95 -0.51 0.38
C PRO A 183 -1.07 -0.68 1.61
N ARG A 184 0.25 -0.39 1.50
CA ARG A 184 1.17 -0.47 2.63
C ARG A 184 0.89 0.61 3.67
N LEU A 185 0.66 1.85 3.22
CA LEU A 185 0.24 2.98 4.07
C LEU A 185 -1.02 2.60 4.87
N LEU A 186 -2.04 2.06 4.20
CA LEU A 186 -3.28 1.62 4.85
C LEU A 186 -3.04 0.48 5.85
N THR A 187 -2.18 -0.48 5.52
CA THR A 187 -1.83 -1.57 6.44
C THR A 187 -1.24 -1.02 7.74
N LEU A 188 -0.27 -0.11 7.64
CA LEU A 188 0.37 0.52 8.79
C LEU A 188 -0.64 1.31 9.64
N TRP A 189 -1.51 2.08 8.98
CA TRP A 189 -2.58 2.82 9.67
C TRP A 189 -3.54 1.88 10.40
N PHE A 190 -3.98 0.80 9.77
CA PHE A 190 -4.92 -0.13 10.39
C PHE A 190 -4.31 -0.97 11.51
N ASP A 191 -3.05 -1.37 11.37
CA ASP A 191 -2.36 -2.12 12.41
C ASP A 191 -2.19 -1.24 13.65
N PHE A 192 -1.83 0.03 13.48
CA PHE A 192 -1.80 1.01 14.57
C PHE A 192 -3.19 1.27 15.15
N GLY A 193 -4.21 1.46 14.32
CA GLY A 193 -5.59 1.71 14.76
C GLY A 193 -6.14 0.57 15.63
N SER A 194 -5.86 -0.69 15.26
CA SER A 194 -6.24 -1.86 16.05
C SER A 194 -5.57 -1.90 17.42
N LEU A 195 -4.31 -1.46 17.51
CA LEU A 195 -3.56 -1.36 18.76
C LEU A 195 -4.10 -0.21 19.63
N TYR A 196 -4.42 0.93 19.02
CA TYR A 196 -4.99 2.07 19.72
C TYR A 196 -6.35 1.71 20.34
N GLN A 197 -7.22 1.04 19.58
CA GLN A 197 -8.53 0.60 20.07
C GLN A 197 -8.41 -0.41 21.22
N ARG A 198 -7.47 -1.36 21.14
CA ARG A 198 -7.21 -2.32 22.22
C ARG A 198 -6.78 -1.65 23.54
N ARG A 199 -6.10 -0.49 23.45
CA ARG A 199 -5.61 0.27 24.62
C ARG A 199 -6.55 1.36 25.10
N GLY A 200 -7.75 1.48 24.51
CA GLY A 200 -8.68 2.59 24.69
C GLY A 200 -9.08 2.91 26.14
N HIS A 201 -8.81 2.02 27.11
CA HIS A 201 -9.15 2.26 28.51
C HIS A 201 -8.16 3.18 29.26
N PHE A 202 -6.88 3.25 28.84
CA PHE A 202 -5.87 4.17 29.41
C PHE A 202 -4.82 4.60 28.36
N PRO A 203 -5.17 5.51 27.42
CA PRO A 203 -4.24 5.92 26.39
C PRO A 203 -3.23 6.93 26.98
N ASN A 204 -1.93 6.58 26.94
CA ASN A 204 -0.85 7.51 27.28
C ASN A 204 -0.93 8.76 26.37
N LYS A 205 -0.54 9.93 26.90
CA LYS A 205 -0.48 11.22 26.20
C LYS A 205 0.26 11.10 24.87
N ASP A 206 1.39 10.40 24.84
CA ASP A 206 2.20 10.23 23.63
C ASP A 206 1.47 9.42 22.55
N LEU A 207 0.77 8.36 22.94
CA LEU A 207 -0.01 7.54 22.00
C LEU A 207 -1.21 8.33 21.43
N LYS A 208 -1.83 9.20 22.23
CA LYS A 208 -2.88 10.12 21.75
C LYS A 208 -2.32 11.13 20.74
N ASN A 209 -1.13 11.68 21.01
CA ASN A 209 -0.47 12.61 20.10
C ASN A 209 -0.15 11.94 18.76
N ILE A 210 0.47 10.75 18.80
CA ILE A 210 0.76 9.95 17.60
C ILE A 210 -0.53 9.66 16.83
N ASN A 211 -1.60 9.22 17.50
CA ASN A 211 -2.88 8.99 16.84
C ASN A 211 -3.45 10.26 16.20
N GLY A 212 -3.34 11.41 16.87
CA GLY A 212 -3.74 12.71 16.30
C GLY A 212 -2.97 13.05 15.02
N GLU A 213 -1.65 12.86 15.02
CA GLU A 213 -0.80 13.09 13.84
C GLU A 213 -1.14 12.14 12.70
N VAL A 214 -1.26 10.83 12.98
CA VAL A 214 -1.66 9.81 12.01
C VAL A 214 -3.00 10.19 11.37
N MET A 215 -4.01 10.53 12.17
CA MET A 215 -5.32 10.90 11.65
C MET A 215 -5.29 12.20 10.84
N ASN A 216 -4.45 13.17 11.22
CA ASN A 216 -4.25 14.39 10.44
C ASN A 216 -3.64 14.09 9.07
N ILE A 217 -2.65 13.18 8.99
CA ILE A 217 -2.04 12.75 7.73
C ILE A 217 -3.07 12.05 6.83
N ILE A 218 -3.83 11.10 7.38
CA ILE A 218 -4.86 10.36 6.63
C ILE A 218 -5.95 11.31 6.11
N ARG A 219 -6.43 12.23 6.95
CA ARG A 219 -7.42 13.25 6.52
C ARG A 219 -6.86 14.19 5.45
N GLY A 220 -5.58 14.55 5.54
CA GLY A 220 -4.88 15.26 4.48
C GLY A 220 -4.90 14.49 3.16
N CYS A 221 -4.53 13.20 3.20
CA CYS A 221 -4.58 12.32 2.02
C CYS A 221 -6.00 12.21 1.45
N LEU A 222 -7.04 12.17 2.29
CA LEU A 222 -8.43 12.09 1.82
C LEU A 222 -8.87 13.32 1.04
N LYS A 223 -8.40 14.49 1.45
CA LYS A 223 -8.69 15.76 0.77
C LYS A 223 -7.90 15.88 -0.54
N ASP A 224 -6.65 15.44 -0.52
CA ASP A 224 -5.70 15.72 -1.58
C ASP A 224 -5.64 14.62 -2.66
N PHE A 225 -5.98 13.37 -2.33
CA PHE A 225 -5.99 12.26 -3.29
C PHE A 225 -7.29 12.16 -4.08
N PRO A 226 -7.23 12.02 -5.41
CA PRO A 226 -8.38 11.68 -6.21
C PRO A 226 -9.05 10.36 -5.78
N ILE A 227 -10.38 10.32 -5.83
CA ILE A 227 -11.19 9.20 -5.37
C ILE A 227 -10.89 7.87 -6.10
N TYR A 228 -10.42 7.93 -7.36
CA TYR A 228 -10.03 6.73 -8.09
C TYR A 228 -8.83 6.00 -7.45
N GLN A 229 -7.97 6.71 -6.70
CA GLN A 229 -6.86 6.09 -5.99
C GLN A 229 -7.40 5.23 -4.84
N TRP A 230 -8.40 5.74 -4.11
CA TRP A 230 -9.10 5.00 -3.06
C TRP A 230 -9.88 3.80 -3.60
N LEU A 231 -10.38 3.88 -4.84
CA LEU A 231 -11.00 2.71 -5.50
C LEU A 231 -10.02 1.54 -5.66
N THR A 232 -8.73 1.81 -5.92
CA THR A 232 -7.71 0.73 -6.07
C THR A 232 -7.52 -0.10 -4.80
N VAL A 233 -7.78 0.50 -3.63
CA VAL A 233 -7.61 -0.10 -2.31
C VAL A 233 -8.95 -0.41 -1.63
N LEU A 234 -10.07 -0.24 -2.34
CA LEU A 234 -11.39 -0.50 -1.81
C LEU A 234 -11.55 -1.91 -1.22
N PRO A 235 -11.03 -3.00 -1.83
CA PRO A 235 -11.11 -4.33 -1.22
C PRO A 235 -10.44 -4.39 0.17
N GLN A 236 -9.31 -3.70 0.35
CA GLN A 236 -8.61 -3.64 1.63
C GLN A 236 -9.40 -2.83 2.67
N LEU A 237 -10.01 -1.71 2.26
CA LEU A 237 -10.88 -0.90 3.13
C LEU A 237 -12.10 -1.71 3.58
N VAL A 238 -12.75 -2.41 2.65
CA VAL A 238 -13.93 -3.25 2.89
C VAL A 238 -13.61 -4.45 3.78
N SER A 239 -12.41 -5.02 3.66
CA SER A 239 -11.96 -6.06 4.58
C SER A 239 -11.89 -5.58 6.03
N ARG A 240 -11.67 -4.29 6.27
CA ARG A 240 -11.55 -3.66 7.60
C ARG A 240 -12.69 -2.65 7.84
N ILE A 241 -13.89 -2.92 7.31
CA ILE A 241 -15.05 -2.03 7.35
C ILE A 241 -15.53 -1.66 8.77
N CYS A 242 -15.25 -2.49 9.77
CA CYS A 242 -15.62 -2.23 11.17
C CYS A 242 -14.68 -1.24 11.88
N HIS A 243 -13.71 -0.65 11.17
CA HIS A 243 -12.79 0.36 11.68
C HIS A 243 -13.10 1.75 11.07
N GLN A 244 -12.39 2.80 11.51
CA GLN A 244 -12.63 4.23 11.16
C GLN A 244 -12.35 4.58 9.68
N ASN A 245 -13.08 3.98 8.74
CA ASN A 245 -12.88 4.09 7.28
C ASN A 245 -14.15 4.46 6.50
N GLU A 246 -15.28 4.65 7.19
CA GLU A 246 -16.60 4.80 6.58
C GLU A 246 -16.65 5.96 5.58
N GLU A 247 -15.99 7.07 5.89
CA GLU A 247 -15.93 8.26 5.03
C GLU A 247 -15.27 7.97 3.68
N ILE A 248 -14.19 7.18 3.68
CA ILE A 248 -13.43 6.82 2.48
C ILE A 248 -14.28 5.94 1.57
N VAL A 249 -14.86 4.88 2.15
CA VAL A 249 -15.69 3.91 1.42
C VAL A 249 -16.94 4.59 0.87
N ASN A 250 -17.58 5.46 1.64
CA ASN A 250 -18.76 6.21 1.19
C ASN A 250 -18.42 7.14 0.01
N SER A 251 -17.30 7.86 0.07
CA SER A 251 -16.85 8.74 -1.01
C SER A 251 -16.58 7.97 -2.32
N VAL A 252 -15.95 6.80 -2.22
CA VAL A 252 -15.73 5.92 -3.38
C VAL A 252 -17.04 5.38 -3.94
N LEU A 253 -17.99 4.99 -3.09
CA LEU A 253 -19.29 4.47 -3.53
C LEU A 253 -20.17 5.54 -4.19
N CYS A 254 -20.09 6.79 -3.75
CA CYS A 254 -20.82 7.89 -4.40
C CYS A 254 -20.30 8.16 -5.82
N GLN A 255 -18.98 8.08 -6.03
CA GLN A 255 -18.40 8.38 -7.35
C GLN A 255 -18.35 7.16 -8.29
N TYR A 256 -18.09 5.95 -7.78
CA TYR A 256 -17.97 4.71 -8.56
C TYR A 256 -18.94 3.63 -8.04
N PRO A 257 -20.27 3.87 -8.08
CA PRO A 257 -21.24 2.95 -7.49
C PRO A 257 -21.23 1.57 -8.15
N GLN A 258 -21.06 1.50 -9.47
CA GLN A 258 -21.11 0.22 -10.18
C GLN A 258 -19.97 -0.72 -9.76
N GLN A 259 -18.74 -0.20 -9.67
CA GLN A 259 -17.56 -0.96 -9.23
C GLN A 259 -17.58 -1.21 -7.73
N GLY A 260 -17.92 -0.19 -6.93
CA GLY A 260 -17.90 -0.29 -5.48
C GLY A 260 -18.97 -1.26 -4.95
N LEU A 261 -20.16 -1.29 -5.56
CA LEU A 261 -21.23 -2.22 -5.16
C LEU A 261 -20.85 -3.69 -5.42
N TRP A 262 -20.09 -3.99 -6.49
CA TRP A 262 -19.56 -5.34 -6.71
C TRP A 262 -18.64 -5.79 -5.57
N ILE A 263 -17.78 -4.90 -5.08
CA ILE A 263 -16.87 -5.20 -3.96
C ILE A 263 -17.64 -5.29 -2.63
N MET A 264 -18.66 -4.46 -2.43
CA MET A 264 -19.50 -4.45 -1.22
C MET A 264 -20.48 -5.62 -1.12
N ALA A 265 -20.81 -6.27 -2.24
CA ALA A 265 -21.82 -7.32 -2.31
C ALA A 265 -21.54 -8.46 -1.31
N ALA A 266 -20.29 -8.93 -1.26
CA ALA A 266 -19.87 -9.99 -0.35
C ALA A 266 -20.08 -9.61 1.12
N VAL A 267 -19.62 -8.42 1.52
CA VAL A 267 -19.70 -7.97 2.93
C VAL A 267 -21.13 -7.68 3.36
N SER A 268 -22.01 -7.25 2.44
CA SER A 268 -23.44 -7.05 2.73
C SER A 268 -24.17 -8.35 3.12
N LYS A 269 -23.61 -9.52 2.77
CA LYS A 269 -24.13 -10.86 3.09
C LYS A 269 -23.23 -11.62 4.07
N SER A 270 -22.31 -10.93 4.73
CA SER A 270 -21.40 -11.51 5.73
C SER A 270 -22.15 -12.21 6.87
N THR A 271 -21.57 -13.32 7.36
CA THR A 271 -22.04 -14.05 8.54
C THR A 271 -21.79 -13.28 9.84
N VAL A 272 -20.77 -12.41 9.86
CA VAL A 272 -20.45 -11.55 11.00
C VAL A 272 -21.41 -10.34 11.06
N PRO A 273 -22.22 -10.18 12.13
CA PRO A 273 -23.23 -9.11 12.22
C PRO A 273 -22.65 -7.70 12.11
N SER A 274 -21.57 -7.41 12.84
CA SER A 274 -20.93 -6.08 12.85
C SER A 274 -20.45 -5.63 11.47
N ARG A 275 -19.96 -6.56 10.64
CA ARG A 275 -19.56 -6.28 9.25
C ARG A 275 -20.76 -5.98 8.36
N ARG A 276 -21.84 -6.75 8.54
CA ARG A 276 -23.08 -6.59 7.77
C ARG A 276 -23.77 -5.27 8.11
N GLU A 277 -23.81 -4.90 9.38
CA GLU A 277 -24.38 -3.64 9.87
C GLU A 277 -23.60 -2.44 9.33
N ALA A 278 -22.27 -2.43 9.48
CA ALA A 278 -21.42 -1.36 8.92
C ALA A 278 -21.59 -1.23 7.39
N ALA A 279 -21.65 -2.35 6.66
CA ALA A 279 -21.91 -2.32 5.22
C ALA A 279 -23.30 -1.76 4.89
N ALA A 280 -24.32 -2.11 5.66
CA ALA A 280 -25.67 -1.62 5.47
C ALA A 280 -25.76 -0.09 5.71
N GLU A 281 -25.09 0.41 6.74
CA GLU A 281 -25.02 1.84 7.06
C GLU A 281 -24.37 2.64 5.93
N ILE A 282 -23.21 2.20 5.45
CA ILE A 282 -22.50 2.85 4.33
C ILE A 282 -23.35 2.83 3.05
N ILE A 283 -23.97 1.69 2.71
CA ILE A 283 -24.83 1.59 1.52
C ILE A 283 -26.06 2.50 1.65
N GLN A 284 -26.65 2.60 2.84
CA GLN A 284 -27.78 3.50 3.08
C GLN A 284 -27.37 4.97 2.98
N ALA A 285 -26.20 5.35 3.50
CA ALA A 285 -25.64 6.69 3.35
C ALA A 285 -25.44 7.06 1.88
N ALA A 286 -24.82 6.16 1.10
CA ALA A 286 -24.65 6.34 -0.34
C ALA A 286 -26.00 6.45 -1.08
N ARG A 287 -27.00 5.62 -0.73
CA ARG A 287 -28.34 5.70 -1.34
C ARG A 287 -29.04 7.05 -1.11
N LYS A 288 -28.87 7.64 0.07
CA LYS A 288 -29.43 8.97 0.36
C LYS A 288 -28.83 10.03 -0.56
N TRP A 289 -27.53 9.94 -0.84
CA TRP A 289 -26.83 10.81 -1.78
C TRP A 289 -27.42 10.72 -3.21
N PHE A 290 -27.63 9.50 -3.73
CA PHE A 290 -28.26 9.30 -5.04
C PHE A 290 -29.74 9.75 -5.10
N SER A 291 -30.47 9.60 -3.99
CA SER A 291 -31.90 9.97 -3.91
C SER A 291 -32.13 11.49 -3.90
N GLN A 292 -31.09 12.30 -3.67
CA GLN A 292 -31.18 13.76 -3.75
C GLN A 292 -31.10 14.29 -5.19
N GLY A 293 -30.66 13.46 -6.15
CA GLY A 293 -30.48 13.85 -7.56
C GLY A 293 -31.36 13.11 -8.58
N GLN A 294 -32.24 12.19 -8.16
CA GLN A 294 -33.15 11.45 -9.06
C GLN A 294 -34.56 11.34 -8.45
N PRO A 295 -35.64 11.43 -9.26
CA PRO A 295 -37.00 11.25 -8.77
C PRO A 295 -37.18 9.82 -8.21
N LYS A 296 -37.81 9.74 -7.04
CA LYS A 296 -38.10 8.49 -6.31
C LYS A 296 -38.70 7.42 -7.22
N SER A 297 -37.88 6.48 -7.70
CA SER A 297 -38.39 5.29 -8.37
C SER A 297 -38.88 4.30 -7.31
N ARG A 298 -40.13 3.87 -7.48
CA ARG A 298 -40.88 3.04 -6.53
C ARG A 298 -40.33 1.62 -6.49
N THR A 299 -40.08 1.15 -5.27
CA THR A 299 -39.77 -0.24 -4.93
C THR A 299 -40.84 -1.18 -5.47
N ILE A 300 -40.44 -2.25 -6.17
CA ILE A 300 -41.34 -3.34 -6.59
C ILE A 300 -40.95 -4.63 -5.85
N ASN A 301 -41.99 -5.39 -5.54
CA ASN A 301 -42.12 -6.45 -4.54
C ASN A 301 -41.30 -7.73 -4.85
N ILE A 302 -40.74 -8.31 -3.78
CA ILE A 302 -39.87 -9.50 -3.75
C ILE A 302 -40.73 -10.74 -3.50
N SER A 303 -41.18 -11.41 -4.55
CA SER A 303 -41.79 -12.73 -4.42
C SER A 303 -41.63 -13.50 -5.73
N THR A 304 -40.54 -14.27 -5.82
CA THR A 304 -40.26 -15.48 -6.66
C THR A 304 -38.79 -15.47 -7.15
N GLU A 305 -37.91 -16.08 -6.35
CA GLU A 305 -36.45 -15.86 -6.31
C GLU A 305 -35.61 -16.33 -7.52
N PHE A 306 -36.21 -16.73 -8.65
CA PHE A 306 -35.46 -16.93 -9.91
C PHE A 306 -36.08 -16.22 -11.12
N SER A 307 -37.35 -15.82 -11.07
CA SER A 307 -37.96 -14.95 -12.10
C SER A 307 -37.61 -13.47 -11.86
N ALA A 308 -37.33 -13.09 -10.61
CA ALA A 308 -36.97 -11.72 -10.24
C ALA A 308 -35.73 -11.23 -11.00
N LEU A 309 -34.68 -12.05 -11.09
CA LEU A 309 -33.43 -11.67 -11.76
C LEU A 309 -33.63 -11.47 -13.27
N LYS A 310 -34.40 -12.36 -13.92
CA LYS A 310 -34.74 -12.27 -15.35
C LYS A 310 -35.69 -11.09 -15.66
N ARG A 311 -36.63 -10.76 -14.75
CA ARG A 311 -37.51 -9.58 -14.85
C ARG A 311 -36.82 -8.25 -14.56
N MET A 312 -35.65 -8.27 -13.91
CA MET A 312 -34.85 -7.08 -13.66
C MET A 312 -33.95 -6.72 -14.84
N MET A 313 -33.95 -7.52 -15.91
CA MET A 313 -33.17 -7.26 -17.11
C MET A 313 -33.88 -6.27 -18.05
N PRO A 314 -33.13 -5.34 -18.69
CA PRO A 314 -31.69 -5.14 -18.58
C PRO A 314 -31.29 -4.42 -17.30
N LEU A 315 -30.32 -4.97 -16.58
CA LEU A 315 -29.69 -4.33 -15.43
C LEU A 315 -28.63 -3.39 -16.00
N GLY A 316 -28.79 -2.06 -15.86
CA GLY A 316 -27.75 -1.08 -16.19
C GLY A 316 -26.50 -1.16 -15.30
N ILE A 317 -26.10 -2.37 -14.90
CA ILE A 317 -25.01 -2.73 -14.00
C ILE A 317 -23.87 -3.30 -14.85
N ILE A 318 -22.65 -2.80 -14.67
CA ILE A 318 -21.46 -3.34 -15.35
C ILE A 318 -21.28 -4.85 -15.10
N MET A 319 -20.85 -5.57 -16.13
CA MET A 319 -20.35 -6.92 -16.03
C MET A 319 -19.12 -6.94 -15.11
N PRO A 320 -19.03 -7.85 -14.12
CA PRO A 320 -17.91 -7.94 -13.18
C PRO A 320 -16.69 -8.63 -13.82
N THR A 321 -16.22 -8.12 -14.97
CA THR A 321 -15.00 -8.61 -15.61
C THR A 321 -13.77 -7.94 -14.97
N GLN A 322 -12.60 -8.56 -15.11
CA GLN A 322 -11.34 -7.95 -14.67
C GLN A 322 -11.14 -6.57 -15.31
N GLN A 323 -11.50 -6.38 -16.59
CA GLN A 323 -11.35 -5.09 -17.28
C GLN A 323 -12.29 -4.02 -16.72
N SER A 324 -13.50 -4.40 -16.29
CA SER A 324 -14.49 -3.48 -15.72
C SER A 324 -14.17 -3.05 -14.28
N LEU A 325 -13.47 -3.89 -13.53
CA LEU A 325 -13.16 -3.66 -12.11
C LEU A 325 -11.73 -3.20 -11.86
N THR A 326 -10.82 -3.35 -12.84
CA THR A 326 -9.42 -2.94 -12.70
C THR A 326 -9.22 -1.50 -13.10
N VAL A 327 -8.78 -0.69 -12.14
CA VAL A 327 -8.35 0.70 -12.37
C VAL A 327 -7.06 0.72 -13.21
N ARG A 328 -7.07 1.45 -14.32
CA ARG A 328 -5.86 1.82 -15.04
C ARG A 328 -5.41 3.21 -14.62
N LEU A 329 -4.13 3.33 -14.29
CA LEU A 329 -3.54 4.62 -13.98
C LEU A 329 -3.40 5.44 -15.27
N PRO A 330 -3.84 6.71 -15.28
CA PRO A 330 -3.53 7.62 -16.37
C PRO A 330 -2.02 7.68 -16.56
N MET A 331 -1.53 7.75 -17.80
CA MET A 331 -0.13 8.12 -18.01
C MET A 331 0.07 9.52 -17.45
N TYR A 332 1.16 9.75 -16.70
CA TYR A 332 1.47 11.06 -16.13
C TYR A 332 1.58 12.10 -17.26
N VAL A 333 0.51 12.85 -17.48
CA VAL A 333 0.52 14.06 -18.30
C VAL A 333 0.13 15.18 -17.35
N ALA A 334 1.12 15.96 -16.93
CA ALA A 334 0.89 17.23 -16.26
C ALA A 334 0.02 18.07 -17.21
N ASN A 335 -1.15 18.51 -16.73
CA ASN A 335 -2.12 19.37 -17.44
C ASN A 335 -3.23 18.65 -18.25
N LEU A 336 -3.87 17.63 -17.68
CA LEU A 336 -5.19 17.21 -18.17
C LEU A 336 -6.31 17.88 -17.36
N PRO A 337 -7.27 18.55 -18.00
CA PRO A 337 -8.48 19.03 -17.32
C PRO A 337 -9.23 17.86 -16.68
N GLU A 338 -9.97 18.12 -15.59
CA GLU A 338 -10.77 17.14 -14.83
C GLU A 338 -11.71 16.27 -15.70
N SER A 339 -12.00 16.70 -16.94
CA SER A 339 -12.82 15.99 -17.92
C SER A 339 -12.23 14.67 -18.44
N LEU A 340 -10.92 14.43 -18.30
CA LEU A 340 -10.27 13.16 -18.69
C LEU A 340 -10.15 12.14 -17.54
N SER A 341 -10.72 12.44 -16.38
CA SER A 341 -11.03 11.45 -15.33
C SER A 341 -11.99 10.34 -15.81
N SER A 342 -12.62 10.51 -16.96
CA SER A 342 -13.57 9.58 -17.57
C SER A 342 -12.94 8.28 -18.12
N ASN A 343 -11.62 8.23 -18.37
CA ASN A 343 -10.92 7.06 -18.93
C ASN A 343 -10.02 6.32 -17.92
N ILE A 344 -10.40 6.30 -16.64
CA ILE A 344 -9.70 5.48 -15.62
C ILE A 344 -9.87 3.98 -15.90
N PHE A 345 -10.95 3.60 -16.61
CA PHE A 345 -11.18 2.25 -17.06
C PHE A 345 -10.83 2.13 -18.55
N SER A 346 -10.32 0.97 -18.94
CA SER A 346 -9.72 0.72 -20.26
C SER A 346 -10.66 0.92 -21.45
N ALA A 347 -11.97 0.94 -21.23
CA ALA A 347 -12.97 0.95 -22.28
C ALA A 347 -13.90 2.14 -22.11
N SER A 348 -14.07 2.91 -23.18
CA SER A 348 -15.07 3.98 -23.28
C SER A 348 -16.50 3.45 -23.13
N TYR A 349 -16.69 2.14 -23.24
CA TYR A 349 -17.95 1.44 -23.01
C TYR A 349 -17.69 0.16 -22.19
N LEU A 350 -18.14 0.14 -20.94
CA LEU A 350 -18.08 -1.05 -20.10
C LEU A 350 -19.30 -1.93 -20.41
N PRO A 351 -19.12 -3.25 -20.67
CA PRO A 351 -20.26 -4.12 -20.94
C PRO A 351 -21.15 -4.20 -19.71
N THR A 352 -22.47 -4.14 -19.89
CA THR A 352 -23.46 -4.27 -18.82
C THR A 352 -24.20 -5.59 -18.95
N ILE A 353 -24.71 -6.11 -17.83
CA ILE A 353 -25.48 -7.35 -17.83
C ILE A 353 -26.79 -7.12 -18.60
N SER A 354 -26.96 -7.79 -19.74
CA SER A 354 -28.18 -7.76 -20.57
C SER A 354 -29.09 -8.96 -20.30
N GLY A 355 -28.52 -10.12 -19.98
CA GLY A 355 -29.27 -11.32 -19.62
C GLY A 355 -28.48 -12.35 -18.84
N ILE A 356 -29.15 -13.45 -18.49
CA ILE A 356 -28.56 -14.64 -17.88
C ILE A 356 -29.09 -15.84 -18.65
N VAL A 357 -28.21 -16.78 -18.98
CA VAL A 357 -28.59 -18.02 -19.64
C VAL A 357 -29.37 -18.90 -18.67
N ASP A 358 -30.46 -19.50 -19.14
CA ASP A 358 -31.38 -20.29 -18.30
C ASP A 358 -30.76 -21.60 -17.79
N GLU A 359 -29.74 -22.12 -18.48
CA GLU A 359 -29.01 -23.34 -18.13
C GLU A 359 -27.69 -23.03 -17.41
N ALA A 360 -27.45 -23.72 -16.29
CA ALA A 360 -26.19 -23.66 -15.54
C ALA A 360 -25.51 -25.04 -15.56
N GLU A 361 -24.24 -25.07 -15.98
CA GLU A 361 -23.45 -26.30 -16.09
C GLU A 361 -22.82 -26.63 -14.73
N ILE A 362 -22.99 -27.86 -14.24
CA ILE A 362 -22.34 -28.33 -13.02
C ILE A 362 -21.10 -29.12 -13.39
N LEU A 363 -19.92 -28.63 -13.02
CA LEU A 363 -18.66 -29.29 -13.38
C LEU A 363 -18.42 -30.56 -12.55
N SER A 364 -17.83 -31.56 -13.18
CA SER A 364 -17.53 -32.89 -12.62
C SER A 364 -16.28 -32.91 -11.72
N SER A 365 -16.24 -32.03 -10.71
CA SER A 365 -15.17 -32.01 -9.70
C SER A 365 -15.70 -32.29 -8.29
N LEU A 366 -14.80 -32.53 -7.34
CA LEU A 366 -15.15 -32.81 -5.93
C LEU A 366 -16.03 -31.71 -5.31
N GLN A 367 -15.78 -30.46 -5.69
CA GLN A 367 -16.54 -29.30 -5.19
C GLN A 367 -17.84 -29.04 -5.98
N ARG A 368 -18.04 -29.70 -7.12
CA ARG A 368 -19.19 -29.54 -8.03
C ARG A 368 -19.58 -28.06 -8.26
N PRO A 369 -18.64 -27.21 -8.72
CA PRO A 369 -18.93 -25.79 -8.91
C PRO A 369 -19.91 -25.59 -10.07
N LYS A 370 -20.75 -24.55 -9.95
CA LYS A 370 -21.78 -24.21 -10.94
C LYS A 370 -21.24 -23.12 -11.86
N LYS A 371 -21.19 -23.39 -13.16
CA LYS A 371 -20.85 -22.42 -14.20
C LYS A 371 -22.15 -21.79 -14.71
N VAL A 372 -22.32 -20.50 -14.40
CA VAL A 372 -23.45 -19.67 -14.83
C VAL A 372 -22.96 -18.75 -15.95
N VAL A 373 -23.72 -18.57 -17.01
CA VAL A 373 -23.33 -17.70 -18.13
C VAL A 373 -24.16 -16.42 -18.10
N LEU A 374 -23.48 -15.28 -18.02
CA LEU A 374 -24.08 -13.96 -18.15
C LEU A 374 -23.94 -13.45 -19.59
N LEU A 375 -24.97 -12.78 -20.09
CA LEU A 375 -24.98 -12.17 -21.42
C LEU A 375 -24.69 -10.68 -21.30
N GLY A 376 -23.64 -10.20 -21.96
CA GLY A 376 -23.33 -8.78 -22.08
C GLY A 376 -24.23 -8.09 -23.11
N ASN A 377 -24.40 -6.78 -22.97
CA ASN A 377 -25.04 -5.93 -23.99
C ASN A 377 -24.26 -5.84 -25.32
N ASP A 378 -22.99 -6.25 -25.30
CA ASP A 378 -22.13 -6.46 -26.46
C ASP A 378 -22.38 -7.80 -27.18
N GLY A 379 -23.28 -8.63 -26.66
CA GLY A 379 -23.58 -9.96 -27.20
C GLY A 379 -22.53 -11.02 -26.83
N ILE A 380 -21.58 -10.70 -25.95
CA ILE A 380 -20.54 -11.63 -25.50
C ILE A 380 -21.05 -12.43 -24.29
N GLU A 381 -20.82 -13.74 -24.31
CA GLU A 381 -21.10 -14.62 -23.19
C GLU A 381 -19.95 -14.62 -22.19
N HIS A 382 -20.28 -14.40 -20.92
CA HIS A 382 -19.31 -14.36 -19.83
C HIS A 382 -19.61 -15.49 -18.82
N PRO A 383 -18.85 -16.60 -18.85
CA PRO A 383 -19.01 -17.66 -17.88
C PRO A 383 -18.43 -17.24 -16.52
N LEU A 384 -19.25 -17.39 -15.47
CA LEU A 384 -18.89 -17.19 -14.08
C LEU A 384 -18.97 -18.52 -13.33
N LEU A 385 -17.96 -18.77 -12.50
CA LEU A 385 -17.88 -19.99 -11.70
C LEU A 385 -18.29 -19.69 -10.26
N CYS A 386 -19.41 -20.28 -9.82
CA CYS A 386 -19.89 -20.21 -8.46
C CYS A 386 -19.45 -21.45 -7.69
N LYS A 387 -18.60 -21.26 -6.66
CA LYS A 387 -18.16 -22.34 -5.78
C LYS A 387 -18.96 -22.32 -4.46
N PRO A 388 -19.38 -23.47 -3.92
CA PRO A 388 -20.23 -23.54 -2.73
C PRO A 388 -19.51 -23.24 -1.40
N LYS A 389 -18.16 -23.19 -1.38
CA LYS A 389 -17.31 -22.93 -0.21
C LYS A 389 -16.03 -22.20 -0.63
N ASP A 390 -16.17 -21.01 -1.19
CA ASP A 390 -15.02 -20.13 -1.44
C ASP A 390 -14.90 -19.15 -0.28
N ASP A 391 -13.70 -19.04 0.31
CA ASP A 391 -13.33 -18.02 1.31
C ASP A 391 -12.94 -16.67 0.66
N LEU A 392 -13.21 -16.52 -0.64
CA LEU A 392 -12.83 -15.35 -1.46
C LEU A 392 -13.52 -14.05 -1.05
#